data_AF-A0A535VPT0-F1
#
_entry.id   AF-A0A535VPT0-F1
#
_cell.length_a   1.000
_cell.length_b   1.000
_cell.length_c   1.000
_cell.angle_alpha   90.00
_cell.angle_beta   90.00
_cell.angle_gamma   90.00
#
_symmetry.space_group_name_H-M   'P 1'
#
loop_
_entity.id
_entity.type
_entity.pdbx_description
1 polymer ?
#
loop_
_entity_poly.entity_id
_entity_poly.type
_entity_poly.pdbx_seq_one_letter_code
_entity_poly.pdbx_strand_id
1 'polypeptide(L)'
;MTEEASGVSPAGSVVGRDFFDRATVEVARQLLGKLLVREIEGEQRWGRLVEVEAYLGPDDQAAHSYAGHRSPRNEVMFGLAGHAYVYFTYGMHHCLNFVTREEGIPQAVLIRALEPGP
;
A
#
# COMPACT_ATOMS: atom_id res chain seq x y z
N MET A 1 12.41 4.94 -32.39
CA MET A 1 12.50 6.36 -32.02
C MET A 1 11.95 6.43 -30.61
N THR A 2 12.82 6.29 -29.61
CA THR A 2 12.44 6.25 -28.19
C THR A 2 12.26 7.70 -27.74
N GLU A 3 11.02 8.09 -27.43
CA GLU A 3 10.76 9.32 -26.70
C GLU A 3 11.30 9.12 -25.27
N GLU A 4 12.37 9.84 -24.93
CA GLU A 4 12.77 10.04 -23.54
C GLU A 4 11.70 10.91 -22.88
N ALA A 5 10.78 10.28 -22.16
CA ALA A 5 9.94 10.99 -21.22
C ALA A 5 10.85 11.56 -20.12
N SER A 6 11.24 12.82 -20.28
CA SER A 6 11.85 13.61 -19.21
C SER A 6 10.82 13.78 -18.09
N GLY A 7 10.71 12.77 -17.24
CA GLY A 7 9.70 12.65 -16.20
C GLY A 7 9.88 13.76 -15.17
N VAL A 8 8.92 14.68 -15.12
CA VAL A 8 8.84 15.66 -14.04
C VAL A 8 8.62 14.90 -12.73
N SER A 9 9.58 15.00 -11.80
CA SER A 9 9.43 14.47 -10.45
C SER A 9 8.17 15.06 -9.80
N PRO A 10 7.30 14.25 -9.20
CA PRO A 10 6.10 14.76 -8.58
C PRO A 10 6.47 15.65 -7.38
N ALA A 11 5.94 16.87 -7.36
CA ALA A 11 6.08 17.76 -6.21
C ALA A 11 5.27 17.24 -5.01
N GLY A 12 5.90 17.13 -3.83
CA GLY A 12 5.24 16.69 -2.61
C GLY A 12 6.23 16.30 -1.51
N SER A 13 5.70 15.95 -0.34
CA SER A 13 6.47 15.36 0.76
C SER A 13 6.10 13.89 0.95
N VAL A 14 7.06 13.10 1.42
CA VAL A 14 6.82 11.70 1.79
C VAL A 14 5.80 11.66 2.94
N VAL A 15 4.80 10.82 2.78
CA VAL A 15 3.77 10.60 3.78
C VAL A 15 4.37 9.85 4.98
N GLY A 16 4.33 10.47 6.17
CA GLY A 16 4.86 9.90 7.41
C GLY A 16 4.02 8.75 7.97
N ARG A 17 4.57 8.00 8.93
CA ARG A 17 3.89 6.85 9.57
C ARG A 17 2.60 7.23 10.29
N ASP A 18 2.54 8.41 10.88
CA ASP A 18 1.33 8.95 11.56
C ASP A 18 0.11 9.02 10.63
N PHE A 19 0.33 9.13 9.31
CA PHE A 19 -0.76 9.06 8.35
C PHE A 19 -1.41 7.67 8.31
N PHE A 20 -0.61 6.60 8.44
CA PHE A 20 -1.06 5.21 8.37
C PHE A 20 -1.52 4.68 9.72
N ASP A 21 -1.03 5.26 10.83
CA ASP A 21 -1.40 4.90 12.21
C ASP A 21 -2.78 5.46 12.60
N ARG A 22 -3.80 5.12 11.80
CA ARG A 22 -5.18 5.56 11.93
C ARG A 22 -6.13 4.48 11.44
N ALA A 23 -7.43 4.71 11.58
CA ALA A 23 -8.46 3.77 11.14
C ALA A 23 -8.30 3.42 9.65
N THR A 24 -8.23 2.13 9.33
CA THR A 24 -7.92 1.62 7.98
C THR A 24 -8.85 2.16 6.91
N VAL A 25 -10.15 2.29 7.20
CA VAL A 25 -11.12 2.86 6.26
C VAL A 25 -10.88 4.36 6.02
N GLU A 26 -10.44 5.10 7.03
CA GLU A 26 -10.05 6.51 6.88
C GLU A 26 -8.79 6.62 6.01
N VAL A 27 -7.77 5.81 6.32
CA VAL A 27 -6.52 5.76 5.56
C VAL A 27 -6.80 5.39 4.10
N ALA A 28 -7.63 4.38 3.83
CA ALA A 28 -8.01 3.96 2.48
C ALA A 28 -8.63 5.11 1.69
N ARG A 29 -9.60 5.82 2.27
CA ARG A 29 -10.24 6.97 1.61
C ARG A 29 -9.26 8.11 1.35
N GLN A 30 -8.37 8.40 2.29
CA GLN A 30 -7.41 9.49 2.16
C GLN A 30 -6.19 9.15 1.31
N LEU A 31 -5.94 7.87 1.03
CA LEU A 31 -4.92 7.42 0.08
C LEU A 31 -5.32 7.75 -1.37
N LEU A 32 -6.61 7.76 -1.68
CA LEU A 32 -7.08 8.14 -3.01
C LEU A 32 -6.60 9.55 -3.39
N GLY A 33 -6.05 9.68 -4.59
CA GLY A 33 -5.47 10.91 -5.09
C GLY A 33 -4.00 11.16 -4.69
N LYS A 34 -3.45 10.40 -3.72
CA LYS A 34 -2.01 10.45 -3.41
C LYS A 34 -1.20 9.72 -4.49
N LEU A 35 0.12 9.94 -4.48
CA LEU A 35 1.04 9.34 -5.44
C LEU A 35 1.80 8.18 -4.80
N LEU A 36 1.84 7.04 -5.49
CA LEU A 36 2.84 6.00 -5.24
C LEU A 36 4.04 6.32 -6.11
N VAL A 37 5.18 6.59 -5.48
CA VAL A 37 6.44 6.92 -6.16
C VAL A 37 7.43 5.80 -5.92
N ARG A 38 8.10 5.35 -6.98
CA ARG A 38 9.16 4.35 -6.93
C ARG A 38 10.37 4.87 -7.67
N GLU A 39 11.49 4.95 -6.96
CA GLU A 39 12.79 5.24 -7.56
C GLU A 39 13.44 3.93 -8.03
N ILE A 40 13.88 3.91 -9.29
CA ILE A 40 14.54 2.78 -9.92
C ILE A 40 15.71 3.35 -10.71
N GLU A 41 16.94 2.97 -10.38
CA GLU A 41 18.15 3.40 -11.10
C GLU A 41 18.30 4.93 -11.21
N GLY A 42 17.81 5.67 -10.20
CA GLY A 42 17.83 7.13 -10.17
C GLY A 42 16.67 7.80 -10.91
N GLU A 43 15.81 7.03 -11.58
CA GLU A 43 14.59 7.52 -12.22
C GLU A 43 13.38 7.34 -11.32
N GLN A 44 12.52 8.37 -11.24
CA GLN A 44 11.26 8.28 -10.50
C GLN A 44 10.13 7.87 -11.44
N ARG A 45 9.51 6.74 -11.14
CA ARG A 45 8.24 6.32 -11.71
C ARG A 45 7.14 6.51 -10.69
N TRP A 46 5.99 6.99 -11.12
CA TRP A 46 4.89 7.22 -10.20
C TRP A 46 3.52 7.01 -10.84
N GLY A 47 2.53 6.83 -9.99
CA GLY A 47 1.13 6.81 -10.37
C GLY A 47 0.24 7.32 -9.24
N ARG A 48 -0.88 7.94 -9.60
CA ARG A 48 -1.89 8.39 -8.65
C ARG A 48 -2.76 7.21 -8.24
N LEU A 49 -2.96 7.03 -6.94
CA LEU A 49 -3.85 6.03 -6.37
C LEU A 49 -5.30 6.35 -6.72
N VAL A 50 -5.94 5.48 -7.50
CA VAL A 50 -7.34 5.65 -7.94
C VAL A 50 -8.26 4.54 -7.45
N GLU A 51 -7.72 3.39 -7.03
CA GLU A 51 -8.49 2.30 -6.44
C GLU A 51 -7.70 1.62 -5.32
N VAL A 52 -8.34 1.46 -4.17
CA VAL A 52 -7.79 0.78 -2.98
C VAL A 52 -8.88 -0.02 -2.28
N GLU A 53 -8.49 -1.01 -1.48
CA GLU A 53 -9.41 -1.84 -0.70
C GLU A 53 -8.90 -1.98 0.75
N ALA A 54 -9.81 -1.81 1.72
CA ALA A 54 -9.49 -1.89 3.13
C ALA A 54 -9.78 -3.30 3.66
N TYR A 55 -8.80 -3.90 4.33
CA TYR A 55 -8.95 -5.17 5.05
C TYR A 55 -8.93 -4.93 6.55
N LEU A 56 -10.02 -5.30 7.24
CA LEU A 56 -10.25 -4.97 8.65
C LEU A 56 -9.71 -6.00 9.65
N GLY A 57 -8.85 -6.89 9.17
CA GLY A 57 -8.06 -7.76 10.01
C GLY A 57 -8.88 -8.89 10.64
N PRO A 58 -8.86 -9.09 11.97
CA PRO A 58 -9.50 -10.24 12.61
C PRO A 58 -11.00 -10.37 12.36
N ASP A 59 -11.70 -9.26 12.15
CA ASP A 59 -13.15 -9.22 11.93
C ASP A 59 -13.55 -9.36 10.46
N ASP A 60 -12.58 -9.39 9.54
CA ASP A 60 -12.81 -9.40 8.10
C ASP A 60 -12.49 -10.78 7.51
N GLN A 61 -13.53 -11.49 7.07
CA GLN A 61 -13.40 -12.83 6.49
C GLN A 61 -12.56 -12.87 5.21
N ALA A 62 -12.40 -11.74 4.51
CA ALA A 62 -11.57 -11.65 3.31
C ALA A 62 -10.09 -11.37 3.63
N ALA A 63 -9.76 -10.96 4.86
CA ALA A 63 -8.39 -10.62 5.24
C ALA A 63 -7.55 -11.88 5.49
N HIS A 64 -6.27 -11.83 5.12
CA HIS A 64 -5.31 -12.88 5.49
C HIS A 64 -5.13 -13.05 7.00
N SER A 65 -5.54 -12.06 7.79
CA SER A 65 -5.46 -12.01 9.25
C SER A 65 -6.81 -12.30 9.93
N TYR A 66 -7.82 -12.78 9.17
CA TYR A 66 -9.12 -13.16 9.70
C TYR A 66 -8.98 -14.07 10.93
N ALA A 67 -9.83 -13.86 11.93
CA ALA A 67 -9.80 -14.57 13.21
C ALA A 67 -8.44 -14.50 13.93
N GLY A 68 -7.64 -13.47 13.66
CA GLY A 68 -6.30 -13.30 14.23
C GLY A 68 -5.26 -14.23 13.63
N HIS A 69 -5.51 -14.81 12.45
CA HIS A 69 -4.57 -15.73 11.80
C HIS A 69 -3.22 -15.05 11.55
N ARG A 70 -2.15 -15.65 12.11
CA ARG A 70 -0.77 -15.18 11.97
C ARG A 70 0.10 -16.30 11.41
N SER A 71 0.90 -15.96 10.40
CA SER A 71 1.81 -16.85 9.70
C SER A 71 3.06 -16.08 9.29
N PRO A 72 4.17 -16.75 8.96
CA PRO A 72 5.36 -16.08 8.43
C PRO A 72 5.08 -15.19 7.21
N ARG A 73 4.05 -15.54 6.42
CA ARG A 73 3.64 -14.78 5.23
C ARG A 73 3.01 -13.43 5.59
N ASN A 74 2.12 -13.37 6.59
CA ASN A 74 1.38 -12.15 6.92
C ASN A 74 1.93 -11.43 8.17
N GLU A 75 3.06 -11.89 8.69
CA GLU A 75 3.74 -11.36 9.89
C GLU A 75 3.90 -9.84 9.86
N VAL A 76 4.24 -9.28 8.68
CA VAL A 76 4.40 -7.83 8.49
C VAL A 76 3.14 -7.04 8.85
N MET A 77 1.95 -7.61 8.64
CA MET A 77 0.68 -6.96 8.98
C MET A 77 0.54 -6.70 10.48
N PHE A 78 1.22 -7.48 11.34
CA PHE A 78 1.19 -7.29 12.78
C PHE A 78 2.23 -6.28 13.29
N GLY A 79 3.07 -5.72 12.40
CA GLY A 79 4.08 -4.72 12.74
C GLY A 79 3.54 -3.29 12.73
N LEU A 80 4.46 -2.32 12.70
CA LEU A 80 4.15 -0.90 12.70
C LEU A 80 3.38 -0.41 11.46
N ALA A 81 2.47 0.55 11.65
CA ALA A 81 1.81 1.28 10.57
C ALA A 81 2.80 1.85 9.55
N GLY A 82 2.41 1.84 8.27
CA GLY A 82 3.21 2.29 7.14
C GLY A 82 4.18 1.25 6.58
N HIS A 83 4.22 0.02 7.13
CA HIS A 83 4.92 -1.09 6.48
C HIS A 83 4.24 -1.50 5.18
N ALA A 84 5.05 -1.86 4.18
CA ALA A 84 4.58 -2.47 2.95
C ALA A 84 4.45 -3.98 3.17
N TYR A 85 3.23 -4.51 3.09
CA TYR A 85 2.98 -5.94 3.02
C TYR A 85 2.77 -6.35 1.56
N VAL A 86 3.81 -6.95 0.98
CA VAL A 86 3.79 -7.48 -0.39
C VAL A 86 3.76 -9.00 -0.33
N TYR A 87 2.80 -9.62 -1.02
CA TYR A 87 2.72 -11.08 -1.10
C TYR A 87 2.55 -11.58 -2.52
N PHE A 88 3.04 -12.79 -2.77
CA PHE A 88 2.89 -13.50 -4.03
C PHE A 88 1.56 -14.27 -4.08
N THR A 89 0.87 -14.21 -5.22
CA THR A 89 -0.43 -14.85 -5.44
C THR A 89 -0.51 -15.51 -6.82
N TYR A 90 -1.31 -16.57 -6.91
CA TYR A 90 -1.55 -17.36 -8.13
C TYR A 90 -0.29 -17.87 -8.86
N GLY A 91 0.86 -17.94 -8.18
CA GLY A 91 2.10 -18.39 -8.81
C GLY A 91 2.70 -17.41 -9.82
N MET A 92 2.21 -16.17 -9.92
CA MET A 92 2.68 -15.23 -10.95
C MET A 92 2.52 -13.72 -10.64
N HIS A 93 1.76 -13.34 -9.61
CA HIS A 93 1.46 -11.92 -9.33
C HIS A 93 1.83 -11.52 -7.91
N HIS A 94 1.99 -10.22 -7.69
CA HIS A 94 2.22 -9.64 -6.37
C HIS A 94 1.12 -8.62 -6.05
N CYS A 95 0.73 -8.56 -4.78
CA CYS A 95 -0.20 -7.56 -4.26
C CYS A 95 0.51 -6.71 -3.21
N LEU A 96 0.40 -5.39 -3.31
CA LEU A 96 0.99 -4.41 -2.39
C LEU A 96 -0.08 -3.89 -1.43
N ASN A 97 0.19 -3.96 -0.13
CA ASN A 97 -0.65 -3.40 0.91
C ASN A 97 0.16 -2.46 1.79
N PHE A 98 -0.48 -1.43 2.36
CA PHE A 98 0.09 -0.62 3.43
C PHE A 98 -0.58 -0.99 4.75
N VAL A 99 0.23 -1.39 5.73
CA VAL A 99 -0.22 -1.68 7.10
C VAL A 99 -0.71 -0.39 7.76
N THR A 100 -1.82 -0.51 8.47
CA THR A 100 -2.50 0.58 9.18
C THR A 100 -2.76 0.16 10.62
N ARG A 101 -3.11 1.12 11.49
CA ARG A 101 -3.30 0.93 12.94
C ARG A 101 -2.01 0.71 13.72
N GLU A 102 -2.14 0.78 15.03
CA GLU A 102 -1.04 0.50 15.95
C GLU A 102 -0.53 -0.95 15.82
N GLU A 103 0.70 -1.16 16.28
CA GLU A 103 1.36 -2.48 16.24
C GLU A 103 0.48 -3.57 16.88
N GLY A 104 0.44 -4.73 16.25
CA GLY A 104 -0.36 -5.88 16.68
C GLY A 104 -1.79 -5.90 16.15
N ILE A 105 -2.28 -4.84 15.50
CA ILE A 105 -3.59 -4.81 14.83
C ILE A 105 -3.40 -5.04 13.32
N PRO A 106 -3.68 -6.25 12.79
CA PRO A 106 -3.29 -6.63 11.43
C PRO A 106 -4.29 -6.15 10.37
N GLN A 107 -4.45 -4.84 10.25
CA GLN A 107 -5.29 -4.18 9.24
C GLN A 107 -4.41 -3.52 8.18
N ALA A 108 -4.88 -3.50 6.93
CA ALA A 108 -4.11 -2.93 5.83
C ALA A 108 -5.00 -2.42 4.70
N VAL A 109 -4.40 -1.60 3.83
CA VAL A 109 -5.02 -1.13 2.59
C VAL A 109 -4.28 -1.74 1.40
N LEU A 110 -4.99 -2.52 0.57
CA LEU A 110 -4.51 -3.04 -0.71
C LEU A 110 -4.56 -1.93 -1.77
N ILE A 111 -3.50 -1.84 -2.57
CA ILE A 111 -3.44 -0.98 -3.74
C ILE A 111 -3.92 -1.76 -4.96
N ARG A 112 -5.00 -1.29 -5.60
CA ARG A 112 -5.65 -2.01 -6.71
C ARG A 112 -5.37 -1.39 -8.08
N ALA A 113 -5.35 -0.05 -8.16
CA ALA A 113 -5.09 0.63 -9.41
C ALA A 113 -4.38 1.98 -9.22
N LEU A 114 -3.58 2.33 -10.22
CA LEU A 114 -2.92 3.62 -10.37
C LEU A 114 -3.32 4.24 -11.71
N GLU A 115 -3.59 5.54 -11.73
CA GLU A 115 -3.46 6.37 -12.94
C GLU A 115 -1.97 6.67 -13.13
N PRO A 116 -1.32 6.18 -14.20
CA PRO A 116 0.11 6.40 -14.41
C PRO A 116 0.46 7.87 -14.56
N GLY A 117 1.58 8.29 -13.97
CA GLY A 117 2.21 9.56 -14.30
C GLY A 117 2.74 9.58 -15.73
N PRO A 118 3.11 10.76 -16.26
CA PRO A 118 3.73 10.92 -17.57
C PRO A 118 5.11 10.25 -17.64
#